data_AF-A0A7W0JXG9-F1
#
_entry.id   AF-A0A7W0JXG9-F1
#
_cell.length_a   1.000
_cell.length_b   1.000
_cell.length_c   1.000
_cell.angle_alpha   90.00
_cell.angle_beta   90.00
_cell.angle_gamma   90.00
#
_symmetry.space_group_name_H-M   'P 1'
#
loop_
_entity.id
_entity.type
_entity.pdbx_description
1 polymer ?
#
loop_
_entity_poly.entity_id
_entity_poly.type
_entity_poly.pdbx_seq_one_letter_code
_entity_poly.pdbx_strand_id
1 'polypeptide(L)'
;MRLGRRYVVGVAVVAAGGALLVGAVPKGVRAEVLWGVVTGLILQVPLGWMALRSIGTEHFLLSWGLGTLVRFTTVGIAGLVIVPALGGSAGPMLGSMVGVLVALLLVEGVAAVREHSREDER
;
A
#
# COMPACT_ATOMS: atom_id res chain seq x y z
N MET A 1 12.15 -17.31 -4.50
CA MET A 1 10.80 -17.82 -4.11
C MET A 1 10.31 -17.35 -2.73
N ARG A 2 11.16 -17.23 -1.70
CA ARG A 2 10.71 -16.87 -0.33
C ARG A 2 10.29 -15.41 -0.17
N LEU A 3 10.95 -14.47 -0.87
CA LEU A 3 10.64 -13.04 -0.83
C LEU A 3 9.21 -12.75 -1.33
N GLY A 4 8.84 -13.29 -2.49
CA GLY A 4 7.48 -13.18 -3.02
C GLY A 4 6.41 -13.79 -2.09
N ARG A 5 6.70 -14.94 -1.46
CA ARG A 5 5.78 -15.55 -0.48
C ARG A 5 5.56 -14.64 0.75
N ARG A 6 6.64 -14.04 1.28
CA ARG A 6 6.56 -13.12 2.43
C ARG A 6 5.76 -11.86 2.09
N TYR A 7 5.99 -11.31 0.90
CA TYR A 7 5.23 -10.17 0.41
C TYR A 7 3.73 -10.50 0.33
N VAL A 8 3.37 -11.64 -0.28
CA VAL A 8 1.96 -12.08 -0.37
C VAL A 8 1.34 -12.29 1.01
N VAL A 9 2.07 -12.86 1.98
CA VAL A 9 1.60 -12.97 3.37
C VAL A 9 1.37 -11.60 4.00
N GLY A 10 2.29 -10.65 3.82
CA GLY A 10 2.11 -9.29 4.31
C GLY A 10 0.92 -8.59 3.67
N VAL A 11 0.72 -8.75 2.35
CA VAL A 11 -0.47 -8.26 1.63
C VAL A 11 -1.74 -8.87 2.21
N ALA A 12 -1.76 -10.18 2.46
CA ALA A 12 -2.92 -10.87 3.04
C ALA A 12 -3.23 -10.36 4.46
N VAL A 13 -2.19 -10.11 5.28
CA VAL A 13 -2.34 -9.53 6.63
C VAL A 13 -2.92 -8.12 6.56
N VAL A 14 -2.40 -7.26 5.67
CA VAL A 14 -2.94 -5.90 5.51
C VAL A 14 -4.37 -5.92 4.98
N ALA A 15 -4.69 -6.79 4.03
CA ALA A 15 -6.05 -6.95 3.50
C ALA A 15 -7.02 -7.44 4.58
N ALA A 16 -6.63 -8.42 5.40
CA ALA A 16 -7.43 -8.87 6.54
C ALA A 16 -7.64 -7.76 7.57
N GLY A 17 -6.58 -7.01 7.90
CA GLY A 17 -6.67 -5.83 8.78
C GLY A 17 -7.61 -4.76 8.23
N GLY A 18 -7.55 -4.48 6.93
CA GLY A 18 -8.47 -3.57 6.25
C GLY A 18 -9.92 -4.04 6.30
N ALA A 19 -10.18 -5.34 6.09
CA ALA A 19 -11.52 -5.91 6.20
C ALA A 19 -12.07 -5.82 7.63
N LEU A 20 -11.24 -6.08 8.64
CA LEU A 20 -11.61 -5.91 10.04
C LEU A 20 -11.92 -4.44 10.37
N LEU A 21 -11.12 -3.50 9.84
CA LEU A 21 -11.37 -2.07 9.99
C LEU A 21 -12.73 -1.66 9.41
N VAL A 22 -13.07 -2.12 8.20
CA VAL A 22 -14.38 -1.89 7.57
C VAL A 22 -15.52 -2.43 8.44
N GLY A 23 -15.34 -3.59 9.07
CA GLY A 23 -16.32 -4.16 10.00
C GLY A 23 -16.48 -3.37 11.30
N ALA A 24 -15.39 -2.79 11.80
CA ALA A 24 -15.34 -2.09 13.08
C ALA A 24 -15.89 -0.66 13.03
N VAL A 25 -15.85 0.02 11.88
CA VAL A 25 -16.33 1.40 11.76
C VAL A 25 -17.87 1.50 11.67
N PRO A 26 -18.47 2.65 12.06
CA PRO A 26 -19.91 2.88 11.95
C PRO A 26 -20.42 2.71 10.52
N LYS A 27 -21.66 2.19 10.36
CA LYS A 27 -22.25 1.89 9.04
C LYS A 27 -22.23 3.09 8.07
N GLY A 28 -22.37 4.30 8.57
CA GLY A 28 -22.40 5.53 7.78
C GLY A 28 -21.06 5.92 7.13
N VAL A 29 -19.95 5.25 7.45
CA VAL A 29 -18.63 5.53 6.85
C VAL A 29 -17.96 4.27 6.26
N ARG A 30 -18.68 3.13 6.24
CA ARG A 30 -18.11 1.84 5.82
C ARG A 30 -17.77 1.80 4.33
N ALA A 31 -18.60 2.42 3.50
CA ALA A 31 -18.39 2.42 2.06
C ALA A 31 -17.11 3.20 1.72
N GLU A 32 -16.91 4.35 2.36
CA GLU A 32 -15.76 5.23 2.22
C GLU A 32 -14.49 4.52 2.66
N VAL A 33 -14.50 3.89 3.84
CA VAL A 33 -13.37 3.11 4.35
C VAL A 33 -13.07 1.90 3.45
N LEU A 34 -14.10 1.20 2.97
CA LEU A 34 -13.93 0.08 2.04
C LEU A 34 -13.27 0.55 0.73
N TRP A 35 -13.75 1.66 0.16
CA TRP A 35 -13.16 2.23 -1.05
C TRP A 35 -11.69 2.61 -0.83
N GLY A 36 -11.36 3.26 0.29
CA GLY A 36 -9.98 3.59 0.60
C GLY A 36 -9.09 2.35 0.71
N VAL A 37 -9.54 1.31 1.43
CA VAL A 37 -8.82 0.04 1.55
C VAL A 37 -8.62 -0.61 0.17
N VAL A 38 -9.68 -0.75 -0.62
CA VAL A 38 -9.62 -1.42 -1.93
C VAL A 38 -8.73 -0.64 -2.90
N THR A 39 -8.86 0.67 -2.98
CA THR A 39 -8.00 1.52 -3.82
C THR A 39 -6.53 1.40 -3.40
N GLY A 40 -6.25 1.45 -2.09
CA GLY A 40 -4.90 1.25 -1.57
C GLY A 40 -4.30 -0.09 -1.96
N LEU A 41 -5.06 -1.18 -1.83
CA LEU A 41 -4.62 -2.53 -2.21
C LEU A 41 -4.38 -2.64 -3.72
N ILE A 42 -5.32 -2.19 -4.54
CA ILE A 42 -5.22 -2.25 -6.01
C ILE A 42 -4.00 -1.48 -6.52
N LEU A 43 -3.72 -0.30 -5.94
CA LEU A 43 -2.59 0.52 -6.34
C LEU A 43 -1.27 -0.10 -5.87
N GLN A 44 -1.20 -0.48 -4.61
CA GLN A 44 0.06 -0.79 -3.96
C GLN A 44 0.53 -2.22 -4.23
N VAL A 45 -0.37 -3.18 -4.35
CA VAL A 45 0.02 -4.59 -4.54
C VAL A 45 0.83 -4.80 -5.83
N PRO A 46 0.44 -4.26 -6.99
CA PRO A 46 1.23 -4.33 -8.22
C PRO A 46 2.54 -3.56 -8.12
N LEU A 47 2.52 -2.33 -7.57
CA LEU A 47 3.71 -1.49 -7.43
C LEU A 47 4.78 -2.13 -6.54
N GLY A 48 4.37 -2.65 -5.38
CA GLY A 48 5.27 -3.36 -4.47
C GLY A 48 5.80 -4.65 -5.09
N TRP A 49 5.01 -5.35 -5.91
CA TRP A 49 5.48 -6.53 -6.64
C TRP A 49 6.52 -6.19 -7.70
N MET A 50 6.34 -5.10 -8.44
CA MET A 50 7.31 -4.59 -9.42
C MET A 50 8.61 -4.16 -8.73
N ALA A 51 8.51 -3.43 -7.61
CA ALA A 51 9.66 -3.05 -6.80
C ALA A 51 10.42 -4.30 -6.31
N LEU A 52 9.70 -5.30 -5.80
CA LEU A 52 10.29 -6.55 -5.33
C LEU A 52 11.07 -7.30 -6.41
N ARG A 53 10.54 -7.32 -7.65
CA ARG A 53 11.19 -7.98 -8.80
C ARG A 53 12.41 -7.24 -9.32
N SER A 54 12.53 -5.95 -9.04
CA SER A 54 13.65 -5.13 -9.48
C SER A 54 14.76 -5.02 -8.42
N ILE A 55 14.57 -5.55 -7.21
CA ILE A 55 15.62 -5.63 -6.17
C ILE A 55 16.86 -6.35 -6.74
N GLY A 56 18.03 -5.74 -6.55
CA GLY A 56 19.31 -6.28 -7.05
C GLY A 56 19.59 -5.97 -8.53
N THR A 57 18.76 -5.16 -9.19
CA THR A 57 18.97 -4.72 -10.58
C THR A 57 19.18 -3.21 -10.67
N GLU A 58 19.80 -2.75 -11.76
CA GLU A 58 19.94 -1.31 -12.08
C GLU A 58 18.59 -0.57 -12.15
N HIS A 59 17.51 -1.31 -12.42
CA HIS A 59 16.15 -0.79 -12.54
C HIS A 59 15.45 -0.59 -11.19
N PHE A 60 16.08 -0.97 -10.07
CA PHE A 60 15.47 -0.86 -8.74
C PHE A 60 15.09 0.58 -8.39
N LEU A 61 16.03 1.52 -8.53
CA LEU A 61 15.80 2.93 -8.19
C LEU A 61 14.71 3.55 -9.08
N LEU A 62 14.66 3.14 -10.35
CA LEU A 62 13.67 3.62 -11.31
C LEU A 62 12.28 3.06 -10.98
N SER A 63 12.15 1.75 -10.73
CA SER A 63 10.88 1.12 -10.33
C SER A 63 10.37 1.68 -9.00
N TRP A 64 11.26 1.86 -8.02
CA TRP A 64 10.93 2.43 -6.72
C TRP A 64 10.51 3.89 -6.84
N GLY A 65 11.25 4.69 -7.61
CA GLY A 65 10.93 6.10 -7.88
C GLY A 65 9.59 6.27 -8.59
N LEU A 66 9.30 5.48 -9.62
CA LEU A 66 8.01 5.47 -10.30
C LEU A 66 6.88 5.06 -9.35
N GLY A 67 7.08 4.02 -8.54
CA GLY A 67 6.08 3.62 -7.54
C GLY A 67 5.78 4.73 -6.54
N THR A 68 6.81 5.44 -6.07
CA THR A 68 6.67 6.60 -5.18
C THR A 68 5.95 7.76 -5.86
N LEU A 69 6.26 8.06 -7.11
CA LEU A 69 5.57 9.10 -7.89
C LEU A 69 4.08 8.77 -8.06
N VAL A 70 3.74 7.52 -8.39
CA VAL A 70 2.34 7.08 -8.52
C VAL A 70 1.62 7.22 -7.19
N ARG A 71 2.21 6.79 -6.07
CA ARG A 71 1.61 6.94 -4.73
C ARG A 71 1.32 8.39 -4.39
N PHE A 72 2.29 9.28 -4.57
CA PHE A 72 2.09 10.71 -4.31
C PHE A 72 1.05 11.33 -5.24
N THR A 73 1.06 10.94 -6.52
CA THR A 73 0.06 11.40 -7.48
C THR A 73 -1.34 10.94 -7.10
N THR A 74 -1.51 9.67 -6.71
CA THR A 74 -2.80 9.13 -6.27
C THR A 74 -3.30 9.83 -5.00
N VAL A 75 -2.44 10.01 -3.99
CA VAL A 75 -2.80 10.72 -2.77
C VAL A 75 -3.11 12.19 -3.08
N GLY A 76 -2.36 12.83 -3.97
CA GLY A 76 -2.59 14.20 -4.42
C GLY A 76 -3.92 14.34 -5.15
N ILE A 77 -4.24 13.47 -6.10
CA ILE A 77 -5.53 13.46 -6.81
C ILE A 77 -6.67 13.20 -5.83
N ALA A 78 -6.54 12.20 -4.97
CA ALA A 78 -7.58 11.89 -3.99
C ALA A 78 -7.77 13.05 -3.00
N GLY A 79 -6.68 13.68 -2.54
CA GLY A 79 -6.70 14.81 -1.62
C GLY A 79 -7.25 16.11 -2.23
N LEU A 80 -6.85 16.43 -3.46
CA LEU A 80 -7.13 17.73 -4.07
C LEU A 80 -8.35 17.73 -4.99
N VAL A 81 -8.78 16.56 -5.48
CA VAL A 81 -9.92 16.44 -6.41
C VAL A 81 -11.10 15.75 -5.71
N ILE A 82 -10.86 14.62 -5.05
CA ILE A 82 -11.94 13.81 -4.47
C ILE A 82 -12.49 14.44 -3.18
N VAL A 83 -11.63 15.00 -2.31
CA VAL A 83 -12.09 15.69 -1.08
C VAL A 83 -13.02 16.87 -1.36
N PRO A 84 -12.67 17.84 -2.21
CA PRO A 84 -13.59 18.96 -2.47
C PRO A 84 -14.87 18.52 -3.19
N ALA A 85 -14.84 17.41 -3.95
CA ALA A 85 -16.02 16.88 -4.62
C ALA A 85 -16.97 16.10 -3.70
N LEU A 86 -16.45 15.37 -2.71
CA LEU A 86 -17.23 14.51 -1.80
C LEU A 86 -17.46 15.11 -0.40
N GLY A 87 -16.85 16.26 -0.09
CA GLY A 87 -17.01 16.95 1.19
C GLY A 87 -16.51 16.12 2.39
N GLY A 88 -17.20 16.23 3.53
CA GLY A 88 -16.79 15.60 4.80
C GLY A 88 -16.66 14.07 4.79
N SER A 89 -17.24 13.39 3.80
CA SER A 89 -17.15 11.94 3.63
C SER A 89 -15.81 11.46 3.05
N ALA A 90 -14.98 12.36 2.51
CA ALA A 90 -13.71 11.98 1.91
C ALA A 90 -12.61 11.64 2.93
N GLY A 91 -12.73 12.14 4.17
CA GLY A 91 -11.75 11.91 5.23
C GLY A 91 -11.52 10.43 5.56
N PRO A 92 -12.57 9.63 5.87
CA PRO A 92 -12.45 8.20 6.12
C PRO A 92 -11.88 7.40 4.94
N MET A 93 -12.25 7.77 3.71
CA MET A 93 -11.70 7.15 2.49
C MET A 93 -10.20 7.42 2.36
N LEU A 94 -9.78 8.68 2.48
CA LEU A 94 -8.36 9.03 2.40
C LEU A 94 -7.54 8.40 3.51
N GLY A 95 -8.02 8.47 4.75
CA GLY A 95 -7.31 7.94 5.91
C GLY A 95 -7.07 6.44 5.78
N SER A 96 -8.08 5.68 5.35
CA SER A 96 -7.95 4.24 5.12
C SER A 96 -7.06 3.91 3.92
N MET A 97 -7.15 4.68 2.82
CA MET A 97 -6.26 4.51 1.66
C MET A 97 -4.80 4.74 2.04
N VAL A 98 -4.48 5.87 2.66
CA VAL A 98 -3.13 6.20 3.11
C VAL A 98 -2.63 5.17 4.12
N GLY A 99 -3.49 4.73 5.05
CA GLY A 99 -3.17 3.67 6.01
C GLY A 99 -2.74 2.37 5.33
N VAL A 100 -3.46 1.92 4.30
CA VAL A 100 -3.08 0.74 3.51
C VAL A 100 -1.78 0.96 2.75
N LEU A 101 -1.61 2.12 2.10
CA LEU A 101 -0.37 2.45 1.38
C LEU A 101 0.84 2.37 2.31
N VAL A 102 0.77 2.97 3.50
CA VAL A 102 1.84 2.96 4.50
C VAL A 102 2.08 1.55 5.04
N ALA A 103 1.03 0.82 5.40
CA ALA A 103 1.17 -0.54 5.94
C ALA A 103 1.88 -1.48 4.96
N LEU A 104 1.52 -1.43 3.67
CA LEU A 104 2.17 -2.21 2.64
C LEU A 104 3.60 -1.73 2.34
N LEU A 105 3.86 -0.42 2.40
CA LEU A 105 5.22 0.11 2.29
C LEU A 105 6.13 -0.45 3.39
N LEU A 106 5.61 -0.59 4.62
CA LEU A 106 6.33 -1.22 5.73
C LEU A 106 6.58 -2.71 5.48
N VAL A 107 5.61 -3.43 4.91
CA VAL A 107 5.79 -4.83 4.49
C VAL A 107 6.92 -4.94 3.46
N GLU A 108 6.93 -4.06 2.46
CA GLU A 108 8.01 -3.97 1.45
C GLU A 108 9.37 -3.70 2.12
N GLY A 109 9.44 -2.71 3.01
CA GLY A 109 10.67 -2.35 3.73
C GLY A 109 11.21 -3.49 4.59
N VAL A 110 10.36 -4.17 5.36
CA VAL A 110 10.75 -5.33 6.17
C VAL A 110 11.19 -6.51 5.29
N ALA A 111 10.52 -6.72 4.15
CA ALA A 111 10.91 -7.75 3.20
C ALA A 111 12.29 -7.47 2.58
N ALA A 112 12.57 -6.21 2.22
CA ALA A 112 13.84 -5.79 1.64
C ALA A 112 15.00 -5.87 2.65
N VAL A 113 14.85 -5.30 3.85
CA VAL A 113 15.90 -5.29 4.90
C VAL A 113 16.30 -6.71 5.30
N ARG A 114 15.32 -7.61 5.46
CA ARG A 114 15.60 -9.01 5.85
C ARG A 114 16.28 -9.84 4.75
N GLU A 115 16.23 -9.39 3.50
CA GLU A 115 16.98 -10.04 2.42
C GLU A 115 18.45 -9.60 2.46
N HIS A 116 18.72 -8.30 2.60
CA HIS A 116 20.08 -7.77 2.75
C HIS A 116 20.84 -8.36 3.94
N SER A 117 20.24 -8.42 5.13
CA SER A 117 20.92 -8.97 6.32
C SER A 117 21.31 -10.44 6.20
N ARG A 118 20.81 -11.17 5.20
CA ARG A 118 21.14 -12.58 4.96
C ARG A 118 22.16 -12.79 3.86
N GLU A 119 22.32 -11.81 2.98
CA GLU A 119 23.43 -11.80 2.02
C GLU A 119 24.75 -11.56 2.76
N ASP A 120 24.74 -10.75 3.84
CA ASP A 120 25.91 -10.52 4.71
C ASP A 120 26.31 -11.73 5.57
N GLU A 121 25.40 -12.71 5.77
CA GLU A 121 25.66 -13.93 6.56
C GLU A 121 26.20 -15.11 5.70
N ARG A 122 26.29 -14.96 4.37
CA ARG A 122 26.75 -16.01 3.44
C ARG A 122 28.14 -15.74 2.90
#